data_AF-A0A9P7XS35-F1
#
_entry.id   AF-A0A9P7XS35-F1
#
_cell.length_a   1.000
_cell.length_b   1.000
_cell.length_c   1.000
_cell.angle_alpha   90.00
_cell.angle_beta   90.00
_cell.angle_gamma   90.00
#
_symmetry.space_group_name_H-M   'P 1'
#
loop_
_entity.id
_entity.type
_entity.pdbx_description
1 polymer ?
#
loop_
_entity_poly.entity_id
_entity_poly.type
_entity_poly.pdbx_seq_one_letter_code
_entity_poly.pdbx_strand_id
1 'polypeptide(L)' 'MVSTMTNHLTLFCLVDGAFPVEIESTKTIGDLKKLIKAEQSPDFDDIVANNLTLWRVSIPDDENDDEQPI' A
#
# COMPACT_ATOMS: atom_id res chain seq x y z
N MET A 1 0.18 28.95 16.06
CA MET A 1 0.29 27.47 15.96
C MET A 1 0.03 27.11 14.51
N VAL A 2 1.01 26.57 13.79
CA VAL A 2 0.75 26.01 12.46
C VAL A 2 0.08 24.66 12.68
N SER A 3 -1.20 24.55 12.35
CA SER A 3 -1.87 23.25 12.28
C SER A 3 -1.32 22.57 11.04
N THR A 4 -0.37 21.65 11.20
CA THR A 4 0.06 20.79 10.09
C THR A 4 -1.12 19.91 9.71
N MET A 5 -1.76 20.17 8.56
CA MET A 5 -2.72 19.24 7.99
C MET A 5 -1.93 18.07 7.42
N THR A 6 -1.85 16.98 8.18
CA THR A 6 -1.23 15.75 7.72
C THR A 6 -2.15 15.12 6.68
N ASN A 7 -1.73 15.19 5.42
CA ASN A 7 -2.47 14.54 4.34
C ASN A 7 -2.23 13.03 4.46
N HIS A 8 -3.29 12.28 4.69
CA HIS A 8 -3.24 10.82 4.79
C HIS A 8 -3.52 10.20 3.42
N LEU A 9 -2.79 9.15 3.09
CA LEU A 9 -2.96 8.34 1.90
C LEU A 9 -3.39 6.95 2.31
N THR A 10 -4.27 6.36 1.51
CA THR A 10 -4.56 4.93 1.55
C THR A 10 -3.82 4.25 0.41
N LEU A 11 -2.91 3.34 0.75
CA LEU A 11 -2.17 2.53 -0.21
C LEU A 11 -2.72 1.10 -0.18
N PHE A 12 -3.01 0.54 -1.35
CA PHE A 12 -3.35 -0.88 -1.45
C PHE A 12 -2.08 -1.69 -1.69
N CYS A 13 -1.80 -2.63 -0.78
CA CYS A 13 -0.66 -3.52 -0.84
C CYS A 13 -1.12 -4.89 -1.33
N LEU A 14 -0.37 -5.49 -2.27
CA LEU A 14 -0.72 -6.78 -2.89
C LEU A 14 0.29 -7.86 -2.47
N VAL A 15 -0.19 -8.93 -1.84
CA VAL A 15 0.61 -10.11 -1.47
C VAL A 15 -0.07 -11.40 -1.94
N ASP A 16 -1.22 -11.72 -1.38
CA ASP A 16 -2.13 -12.81 -1.79
C ASP A 16 -3.58 -12.31 -1.75
N GLY A 17 -3.77 -11.11 -2.29
CA GLY A 17 -4.93 -10.24 -2.06
C GLY A 17 -4.49 -8.82 -1.76
N ALA A 18 -5.35 -7.86 -2.11
CA ALA A 18 -5.11 -6.45 -1.86
C ALA A 18 -5.65 -6.06 -0.47
N PHE A 19 -4.84 -5.40 0.34
CA PHE A 19 -5.26 -4.85 1.63
C PHE A 19 -4.89 -3.37 1.74
N PRO A 20 -5.73 -2.54 2.35
CA PRO A 20 -5.47 -1.12 2.52
C PRO A 20 -4.49 -0.89 3.69
N VAL A 21 -3.60 0.08 3.52
CA VAL A 21 -2.74 0.62 4.57
C VAL A 21 -2.84 2.12 4.56
N GLU A 22 -3.22 2.72 5.69
CA GLU A 22 -3.27 4.17 5.85
C GLU A 22 -1.93 4.70 6.36
N ILE A 23 -1.42 5.76 5.71
CA ILE A 23 -0.15 6.38 6.08
C ILE A 23 -0.18 7.88 5.81
N GLU A 24 0.42 8.67 6.71
CA GLU A 24 0.64 10.09 6.43
C GLU A 24 1.64 10.27 5.28
N SER A 25 1.32 11.15 4.33
CA SER A 25 2.15 11.55 3.17
C SER A 25 3.60 11.92 3.50
N THR A 26 3.86 12.37 4.71
CA THR A 26 5.18 12.81 5.18
C THR A 26 6.04 11.66 5.71
N LYS A 27 5.48 10.46 5.89
CA LYS A 27 6.18 9.31 6.46
C LYS A 27 7.05 8.63 5.43
N THR A 28 8.02 7.88 5.93
CA THR A 28 9.02 7.21 5.10
C THR A 28 8.53 5.84 4.64
N ILE A 29 9.23 5.28 3.65
CA ILE A 29 9.05 3.87 3.25
C ILE A 29 9.31 2.91 4.43
N GLY A 30 10.20 3.26 5.36
CA GLY A 30 10.43 2.46 6.56
C GLY A 30 9.21 2.41 7.49
N ASP A 31 8.47 3.52 7.60
CA ASP A 31 7.22 3.57 8.35
C ASP A 31 6.13 2.74 7.65
N LEU A 32 6.03 2.85 6.33
CA LEU A 32 5.12 2.03 5.52
C LEU A 32 5.38 0.53 5.71
N LYS A 33 6.64 0.10 5.70
CA LYS A 33 7.00 -1.31 5.95
C LYS A 33 6.56 -1.80 7.32
N LYS A 34 6.63 -0.95 8.35
CA LYS A 34 6.15 -1.31 9.71
C LYS A 34 4.63 -1.47 9.76
N LEU A 35 3.91 -0.57 9.09
CA LEU A 35 2.45 -0.64 8.98
C LEU A 35 2.00 -1.90 8.24
N ILE A 36 2.62 -2.21 7.10
CA ILE A 36 2.37 -3.45 6.35
C ILE A 36 2.60 -4.69 7.22
N LYS A 37 3.72 -4.73 7.97
CA LYS A 37 4.00 -5.83 8.88
C LYS A 37 2.91 -5.99 9.95
N ALA A 38 2.47 -4.88 10.55
CA ALA A 38 1.47 -4.90 11.61
C ALA A 38 0.09 -5.36 11.08
N GLU A 39 -0.31 -4.91 9.89
CA GLU A 39 -1.59 -5.27 9.26
C GLU A 39 -1.65 -6.77 8.91
N GLN A 40 -0.53 -7.34 8.46
CA GLN A 40 -0.42 -8.75 8.08
C GLN A 40 0.06 -9.65 9.23
N SER A 41 -0.08 -9.22 10.48
CA SER A 41 0.17 -10.11 11.62
C SER A 41 -0.94 -11.17 11.70
N PRO A 42 -0.62 -12.46 11.91
CA PRO A 42 0.68 -13.00 12.32
C PRO A 42 1.62 -13.39 11.16
N ASP A 43 1.13 -13.39 9.92
CA ASP A 43 1.87 -13.94 8.76
C ASP A 43 3.26 -13.32 8.57
N PHE A 44 3.42 -12.03 8.92
CA PHE A 44 4.69 -11.30 8.79
C PHE A 44 5.46 -11.13 10.11
N ASP A 45 5.04 -11.74 11.21
CA ASP A 45 5.66 -11.54 12.54
C ASP A 45 7.14 -11.94 12.56
N ASP A 46 7.49 -13.03 11.88
CA ASP A 46 8.84 -13.58 11.79
C ASP A 46 9.76 -12.77 10.84
N ILE A 47 9.20 -11.82 10.09
CA ILE A 47 9.93 -10.98 9.15
C ILE A 47 10.24 -9.64 9.81
N VAL A 48 11.50 -9.20 9.77
CA VAL A 48 11.86 -7.83 10.17
C VAL A 48 11.27 -6.86 9.14
N ALA A 49 10.54 -5.84 9.57
CA ALA A 49 9.87 -4.90 8.65
C ALA A 49 10.80 -4.35 7.57
N ASN A 50 12.05 -4.03 7.90
CA ASN A 50 13.04 -3.51 6.94
C ASN A 50 13.40 -4.50 5.82
N ASN A 51 13.24 -5.81 6.06
CA ASN A 51 13.51 -6.86 5.08
C ASN A 51 12.38 -7.01 4.05
N LEU A 52 11.22 -6.39 4.26
CA LEU A 52 10.16 -6.35 3.24
C LEU A 52 10.66 -5.58 2.02
N THR A 53 10.61 -6.21 0.86
CA THR A 53 10.91 -5.55 -0.42
C THR A 53 9.60 -5.06 -1.00
N LEU A 54 9.44 -3.75 -1.16
CA LEU A 54 8.25 -3.14 -1.72
C LEU A 54 8.48 -2.79 -3.19
N TRP A 55 7.47 -3.08 -4.02
CA TRP A 55 7.47 -2.76 -5.44
C TRP A 55 6.34 -1.77 -5.71
N ARG A 56 6.64 -0.70 -6.45
CA ARG A 56 5.57 0.15 -6.99
C ARG A 56 5.01 -0.54 -8.22
N VAL A 57 3.83 -1.13 -8.07
CA VAL A 57 3.12 -1.78 -9.17
C VAL A 57 2.26 -0.75 -9.88
N SER A 58 2.31 -0.76 -11.22
CA SER A 58 1.30 -0.09 -12.05
C SER A 58 0.34 -1.16 -12.49
N ILE A 59 -0.85 -1.19 -11.90
CA ILE A 59 -1.91 -2.11 -12.34
C ILE A 59 -2.64 -1.38 -13.47
N PRO A 60 -2.62 -1.91 -14.72
CA PRO A 60 -3.43 -1.33 -15.77
C PRO A 60 -4.90 -1.49 -15.41
N ASP A 61 -5.69 -0.43 -15.57
CA ASP A 61 -7.14 -0.58 -15.71
C ASP A 61 -7.34 -1.40 -16.99
N ASP A 62 -7.82 -2.63 -16.84
CA ASP A 62 -8.25 -3.42 -17.97
C ASP A 62 -9.55 -2.80 -18.50
N GLU A 63 -9.41 -1.76 -19.32
CA GLU A 63 -10.42 -1.39 -20.29
C GLU A 63 -10.50 -2.55 -21.29
N ASN A 64 -11.12 -3.67 -20.88
CA ASN A 64 -11.80 -4.52 -21.84
C ASN A 64 -12.97 -3.68 -22.36
N ASP A 65 -12.60 -2.89 -23.36
CA ASP A 65 -13.44 -2.21 -24.31
C ASP A 65 -14.30 -3.29 -24.96
N ASP A 66 -15.44 -3.63 -24.33
CA ASP A 66 -16.57 -4.26 -24.99
C ASP A 66 -17.18 -3.23 -25.96
N GLU A 67 -16.38 -2.71 -26.90
CA GLU A 67 -16.85 -2.19 -28.17
C GLU A 67 -17.41 -3.39 -28.94
N GLN A 68 -18.66 -3.77 -28.63
CA GLN A 68 -19.41 -4.62 -29.54
C GLN A 68 -19.50 -3.89 -30.89
N PRO A 69 -18.96 -4.47 -31.97
CA PRO A 69 -18.96 -3.82 -33.27
C PRO A 69 -20.40 -3.67 -33.80
N ILE A 70 -20.64 -2.51 -34.41
CA ILE A 70 -21.85 -2.00 -35.09
C ILE A 70 -22.72 -3.01 -35.85
#